data_AF-A0A242ZFZ2-F1
#
_entry.id   AF-A0A242ZFZ2-F1
#
_cell.length_a   1.000
_cell.length_b   1.000
_cell.length_c   1.000
_cell.angle_alpha   90.00
_cell.angle_beta   90.00
_cell.angle_gamma   90.00
#
_symmetry.space_group_name_H-M   'P 1'
#
loop_
_entity.id
_entity.type
_entity.pdbx_description
1 polymer ?
#
loop_
_entity_poly.entity_id
_entity_poly.type
_entity_poly.pdbx_seq_one_letter_code
_entity_poly.pdbx_strand_id
1 'polypeptide(L)'
;MVFKINTLVAAHGLGLEIKQTSVGLQLYEKVKMLKKQLSEEAWSMYDSVLKSCGTVHYDSFKVALETIFYMKSSDNLGLNTIYQELFNSSELHEIIHQSTQFARHMESFFLKILSGPVPDKISNELNTLKLHRAALNLFYNFHNTKFFSYLHEEIGQEKMKNPIVEEYTLSKNPVALSKSNRRLIDKLVKDKNMKDLLYFIEIFDGIKSFVLQLIFETHFDLLLSIEKKDVFKYNEKECSNIRMFKAKIPNIDVFNRGNFLFFYDGETIEDIGLIYKKIVRNMEDEKIRTTIIEGIIYPTNDQYLFANKFKEMILNN
;
A
#
# COMPACT_ATOMS: atom_id res chain seq x y z
N MET A 1 3.89 29.36 10.24
CA MET A 1 3.25 28.31 9.42
C MET A 1 4.14 27.08 9.50
N VAL A 2 3.72 26.03 10.21
CA VAL A 2 4.50 24.79 10.31
C VAL A 2 4.21 23.99 9.04
N PHE A 3 5.20 23.82 8.17
CA PHE A 3 5.08 22.89 7.04
C PHE A 3 4.87 21.48 7.61
N LYS A 4 3.66 20.92 7.48
CA LYS A 4 3.42 19.51 7.80
C LYS A 4 4.04 18.68 6.68
N ILE A 5 5.23 18.14 6.92
CA ILE A 5 5.89 17.20 6.02
C ILE A 5 5.20 15.85 6.22
N ASN A 6 4.65 15.31 5.14
CA ASN A 6 3.96 14.02 5.17
C ASN A 6 4.08 13.33 3.81
N THR A 7 4.91 12.29 3.78
CA THR A 7 5.21 11.46 2.61
C THR A 7 3.94 10.84 2.04
N LEU A 8 2.99 10.39 2.87
CA LEU A 8 1.76 9.78 2.38
C LEU A 8 0.80 10.81 1.76
N VAL A 9 0.73 12.03 2.28
CA VAL A 9 -0.01 13.12 1.62
C VAL A 9 0.60 13.45 0.26
N ALA A 10 1.93 13.51 0.17
CA ALA A 10 2.62 13.72 -1.11
C ALA A 10 2.40 12.56 -2.10
N ALA A 11 2.39 11.32 -1.61
CA ALA A 11 2.12 10.12 -2.41
C ALA A 11 0.68 10.10 -2.94
N HIS A 12 -0.30 10.47 -2.10
CA HIS A 12 -1.69 10.68 -2.52
C HIS A 12 -1.78 11.74 -3.63
N GLY A 13 -1.13 12.90 -3.44
CA GLY A 13 -1.07 13.95 -4.46
C GLY A 13 -0.47 13.44 -5.80
N LEU A 14 0.56 12.60 -5.73
CA LEU A 14 1.14 11.97 -6.92
C LEU A 14 0.16 11.02 -7.61
N GLY A 15 -0.58 10.20 -6.87
CA GLY A 15 -1.60 9.30 -7.41
C GLY A 15 -2.74 10.06 -8.11
N LEU A 16 -3.16 11.19 -7.55
CA LEU A 16 -4.15 12.08 -8.20
C LEU A 16 -3.64 12.62 -9.54
N GLU A 17 -2.38 13.08 -9.59
CA GLU A 17 -1.80 13.59 -10.84
C GLU A 17 -1.56 12.48 -11.87
N ILE A 18 -1.19 11.27 -11.45
CA ILE A 18 -1.08 10.10 -12.34
C ILE A 18 -2.42 9.84 -13.02
N LYS A 19 -3.52 9.86 -12.27
CA LYS A 19 -4.88 9.64 -12.80
C LYS A 19 -5.27 10.62 -13.90
N GLN A 20 -4.72 11.84 -13.86
CA GLN A 20 -4.99 12.89 -14.85
C GLN A 20 -4.09 12.82 -16.09
N THR A 21 -3.08 11.95 -16.11
CA THR A 21 -2.29 11.72 -17.31
C THR A 21 -3.07 10.91 -18.35
N SER A 22 -2.69 11.01 -19.63
CA SER A 22 -3.32 10.22 -20.70
C SER A 22 -3.22 8.72 -20.42
N VAL A 23 -2.05 8.24 -20.01
CA VAL A 23 -1.81 6.81 -19.72
C VAL A 23 -2.55 6.35 -18.47
N GLY A 24 -2.51 7.14 -17.39
CA GLY A 24 -3.25 6.83 -16.16
C GLY A 24 -4.75 6.79 -16.40
N LEU A 25 -5.30 7.82 -17.03
CA LEU A 25 -6.73 7.90 -17.37
C LEU A 25 -7.16 6.74 -18.27
N GLN A 26 -6.35 6.40 -19.28
CA GLN A 26 -6.64 5.27 -20.17
C GLN A 26 -6.72 3.95 -19.39
N LEU A 27 -5.76 3.67 -18.50
CA LEU A 27 -5.77 2.45 -17.69
C LEU A 27 -6.97 2.43 -16.73
N TYR A 28 -7.28 3.56 -16.10
CA TYR A 28 -8.42 3.71 -15.21
C TYR A 28 -9.76 3.47 -15.93
N GLU A 29 -9.95 4.03 -17.13
CA GLU A 29 -11.16 3.83 -17.92
C GLU A 29 -11.27 2.38 -18.46
N LYS A 30 -10.15 1.72 -18.80
CA LYS A 30 -10.16 0.30 -19.16
C LYS A 30 -10.66 -0.58 -18.03
N VAL A 31 -10.26 -0.33 -16.78
CA VAL A 31 -10.75 -1.09 -15.62
C VAL A 31 -12.26 -0.89 -15.44
N LYS A 32 -12.78 0.33 -15.65
CA LYS A 32 -14.22 0.58 -15.66
C LYS A 32 -14.96 -0.13 -16.79
N MET A 33 -14.34 -0.23 -17.96
CA MET A 33 -14.90 -0.97 -19.10
C MET A 33 -14.94 -2.47 -18.81
N LEU A 34 -13.87 -3.03 -18.23
CA LEU A 34 -13.81 -4.44 -17.84
C LEU A 34 -14.99 -4.81 -16.92
N LYS A 35 -15.29 -3.97 -15.91
CA LYS A 35 -16.47 -4.16 -15.04
C LYS A 35 -17.78 -4.30 -15.82
N LYS A 36 -17.94 -3.60 -16.95
CA LYS A 36 -19.16 -3.63 -17.76
C LYS A 36 -19.22 -4.85 -18.69
N GLN A 37 -18.09 -5.49 -18.97
CA GLN A 37 -17.97 -6.63 -19.88
C GLN A 37 -18.10 -7.96 -19.15
N LEU A 38 -17.64 -8.03 -17.90
CA LEU A 38 -17.74 -9.22 -17.07
C LEU A 38 -19.12 -9.38 -16.43
N SER A 39 -19.48 -10.61 -16.09
CA SER A 39 -20.59 -10.95 -15.21
C SER A 39 -20.40 -10.29 -13.84
N GLU A 40 -21.52 -10.06 -13.15
CA GLU A 40 -21.50 -9.45 -11.82
C GLU A 40 -20.70 -10.32 -10.84
N GLU A 41 -20.84 -11.64 -10.93
CA GLU A 41 -20.12 -12.60 -10.11
C GLU A 41 -18.60 -12.58 -10.39
N ALA A 42 -18.20 -12.56 -11.66
CA ALA A 42 -16.79 -12.53 -12.03
C ALA A 42 -16.12 -11.21 -11.63
N TRP A 43 -16.78 -10.08 -11.90
CA TRP A 43 -16.27 -8.77 -11.46
C TRP A 43 -16.22 -8.69 -9.93
N SER A 44 -17.27 -9.08 -9.22
CA SER A 44 -17.32 -9.01 -7.75
C SER A 44 -16.21 -9.83 -7.10
N MET A 45 -15.98 -11.05 -7.60
CA MET A 45 -14.86 -11.89 -7.13
C MET A 45 -13.51 -11.23 -7.44
N TYR A 46 -13.30 -10.78 -8.68
CA TYR A 46 -12.03 -10.21 -9.12
C TYR A 46 -11.69 -8.91 -8.36
N ASP A 47 -12.64 -8.01 -8.24
CA ASP A 47 -12.52 -6.74 -7.52
C ASP A 47 -12.26 -6.94 -6.02
N SER A 48 -12.93 -7.92 -5.40
CA SER A 48 -12.69 -8.30 -4.00
C SER A 48 -11.27 -8.82 -3.79
N VAL A 49 -10.80 -9.73 -4.66
CA VAL A 49 -9.44 -10.26 -4.56
C VAL A 49 -8.40 -9.17 -4.85
N LEU A 50 -8.60 -8.35 -5.88
CA LEU A 50 -7.74 -7.21 -6.24
C LEU A 50 -7.52 -6.27 -5.05
N LYS A 51 -8.58 -5.95 -4.31
CA LYS A 51 -8.53 -5.07 -3.13
C LYS A 51 -7.90 -5.73 -1.90
N SER A 52 -7.79 -7.06 -1.91
CA SER A 52 -7.13 -7.84 -0.86
C SER A 52 -5.65 -8.15 -1.17
N CYS A 53 -5.20 -7.94 -2.42
CA CYS A 53 -3.81 -8.07 -2.81
C CYS A 53 -2.98 -7.06 -1.99
N GLY A 54 -2.14 -7.56 -1.08
CA GLY A 54 -1.48 -6.78 -0.03
C GLY A 54 -0.87 -5.44 -0.47
N THR A 55 0.43 -5.40 -0.71
CA THR A 55 1.14 -4.16 -1.07
C THR A 55 1.98 -4.36 -2.34
N VAL A 56 1.30 -4.88 -3.37
CA VAL A 56 1.86 -5.18 -4.70
C VAL A 56 1.40 -4.20 -5.78
N HIS A 57 0.70 -3.13 -5.40
CA HIS A 57 0.35 -1.96 -6.21
C HIS A 57 -0.25 -2.33 -7.59
N TYR A 58 0.34 -1.89 -8.70
CA TYR A 58 -0.16 -2.13 -10.06
C TYR A 58 -0.03 -3.59 -10.50
N ASP A 59 0.81 -4.41 -9.85
CA ASP A 59 0.85 -5.87 -10.08
C ASP A 59 -0.36 -6.57 -9.43
N SER A 60 -1.17 -5.87 -8.62
CA SER A 60 -2.37 -6.44 -7.99
C SER A 60 -3.35 -7.04 -9.01
N PHE A 61 -3.45 -6.49 -10.23
CA PHE A 61 -4.30 -7.06 -11.28
C PHE A 61 -3.88 -8.48 -11.66
N LYS A 62 -2.57 -8.69 -11.83
CA LYS A 62 -2.02 -10.01 -12.14
C LYS A 62 -2.22 -10.96 -10.97
N VAL A 63 -1.83 -10.52 -9.77
CA VAL A 63 -1.90 -11.32 -8.54
C VAL A 63 -3.34 -11.71 -8.22
N ALA A 64 -4.33 -10.87 -8.52
CA ALA A 64 -5.74 -11.20 -8.33
C ALA A 64 -6.19 -12.37 -9.21
N LEU A 65 -5.83 -12.36 -10.49
CA LEU A 65 -6.17 -13.45 -11.40
C LEU A 65 -5.48 -14.76 -10.99
N GLU A 66 -4.20 -14.69 -10.63
CA GLU A 66 -3.44 -15.85 -10.14
C GLU A 66 -4.03 -16.40 -8.83
N THR A 67 -4.45 -15.52 -7.92
CA THR A 67 -5.08 -15.92 -6.65
C THR A 67 -6.40 -16.66 -6.91
N ILE A 68 -7.25 -16.16 -7.82
CA ILE A 68 -8.50 -16.85 -8.20
C ILE A 68 -8.20 -18.18 -8.87
N PHE A 69 -7.16 -18.24 -9.70
CA PHE A 69 -6.68 -19.50 -10.29
C PHE A 69 -6.30 -20.53 -9.20
N TYR A 70 -5.63 -20.13 -8.13
CA TYR A 70 -5.27 -21.03 -7.03
C TYR A 70 -6.46 -21.41 -6.14
N MET A 71 -7.47 -20.54 -6.03
CA MET A 71 -8.68 -20.81 -5.24
C MET A 71 -9.62 -21.81 -5.93
N LYS A 72 -9.58 -21.93 -7.25
CA LYS A 72 -10.46 -22.84 -7.98
C LYS A 72 -10.10 -24.30 -7.66
N SER A 73 -11.04 -25.05 -7.09
CA SER A 73 -10.92 -26.51 -6.97
C SER A 73 -11.55 -27.19 -8.19
N SER A 74 -11.17 -28.44 -8.47
CA SER A 74 -11.83 -29.26 -9.50
C SER A 74 -13.34 -29.38 -9.28
N ASP A 75 -13.77 -29.30 -8.02
CA ASP A 75 -15.13 -29.64 -7.61
C ASP A 75 -16.06 -28.42 -7.49
N ASN A 76 -15.51 -27.19 -7.58
CA ASN A 76 -16.31 -25.96 -7.53
C ASN A 76 -16.57 -25.41 -8.94
N LEU A 77 -17.67 -25.87 -9.56
CA LEU A 77 -18.10 -25.43 -10.89
C LEU A 77 -18.30 -23.91 -11.01
N GLY A 78 -18.75 -23.25 -9.93
CA GLY A 78 -18.95 -21.79 -9.91
C GLY A 78 -17.63 -21.02 -10.00
N LEU A 79 -16.65 -21.36 -9.18
CA LEU A 79 -15.31 -20.74 -9.23
C LEU A 79 -14.60 -21.04 -10.56
N ASN A 80 -14.78 -22.24 -11.11
CA ASN A 80 -14.21 -22.57 -12.42
C ASN A 80 -14.82 -21.71 -13.53
N THR A 81 -16.14 -21.47 -13.50
CA THR A 81 -16.82 -20.60 -14.49
C THR A 81 -16.32 -19.16 -14.40
N ILE A 82 -16.27 -18.60 -13.18
CA ILE A 82 -15.72 -17.26 -12.92
C ILE A 82 -14.28 -17.15 -13.43
N TYR A 83 -13.42 -18.13 -13.10
CA TYR A 83 -12.05 -18.11 -13.56
C TYR A 83 -11.94 -18.17 -15.09
N GLN A 84 -12.72 -19.03 -15.76
CA GLN A 84 -12.69 -19.15 -17.22
C GLN A 84 -13.13 -17.86 -17.90
N GLU A 85 -14.14 -17.19 -17.38
CA GLU A 85 -14.57 -15.89 -17.90
C GLU A 85 -13.46 -14.84 -17.80
N LEU A 86 -12.86 -14.70 -16.61
CA LEU A 86 -11.74 -13.78 -16.38
C LEU A 86 -10.54 -14.13 -17.27
N PHE A 87 -10.17 -15.40 -17.33
CA PHE A 87 -9.04 -15.89 -18.11
C PHE A 87 -9.23 -15.70 -19.62
N ASN A 88 -10.47 -15.75 -20.12
CA ASN A 88 -10.75 -15.53 -21.53
C ASN A 88 -10.97 -14.05 -21.90
N SER A 89 -10.99 -13.13 -20.91
CA SER A 89 -11.11 -11.70 -21.17
C SER A 89 -9.80 -11.11 -21.72
N SER A 90 -9.79 -10.77 -23.01
CA SER A 90 -8.67 -10.10 -23.66
C SER A 90 -8.34 -8.75 -23.00
N GLU A 91 -9.37 -8.02 -22.57
CA GLU A 91 -9.28 -6.73 -21.92
C GLU A 91 -8.60 -6.84 -20.56
N LEU A 92 -8.89 -7.89 -19.78
CA LEU A 92 -8.19 -8.14 -18.52
C LEU A 92 -6.70 -8.39 -18.74
N HIS A 93 -6.34 -9.21 -19.74
CA HIS A 93 -4.93 -9.47 -20.06
C HIS A 93 -4.19 -8.22 -20.53
N GLU A 94 -4.86 -7.35 -21.30
CA GLU A 94 -4.29 -6.07 -21.71
C GLU A 94 -4.09 -5.14 -20.50
N ILE A 95 -5.05 -5.06 -19.58
CA ILE A 95 -4.92 -4.32 -18.31
C ILE A 95 -3.74 -4.85 -17.51
N ILE A 96 -3.62 -6.18 -17.35
CA ILE A 96 -2.50 -6.81 -16.63
C ILE A 96 -1.16 -6.45 -17.27
N HIS A 97 -1.07 -6.50 -18.60
CA HIS A 97 0.15 -6.16 -19.32
C HIS A 97 0.56 -4.69 -19.07
N GLN A 98 -0.39 -3.77 -19.25
CA GLN A 98 -0.16 -2.34 -19.06
C GLN A 98 0.15 -2.01 -17.60
N SER A 99 -0.56 -2.61 -16.64
CA SER A 99 -0.33 -2.38 -15.22
C SER A 99 1.02 -2.92 -14.75
N THR A 100 1.46 -4.07 -15.27
CA THR A 100 2.79 -4.64 -14.96
C THR A 100 3.92 -3.75 -15.51
N GLN A 101 3.75 -3.15 -16.70
CA GLN A 101 4.71 -2.16 -17.20
C GLN A 101 4.72 -0.91 -16.32
N PHE A 102 3.54 -0.45 -15.91
CA PHE A 102 3.37 0.70 -15.03
C PHE A 102 4.02 0.47 -13.66
N ALA A 103 3.84 -0.71 -13.08
CA ALA A 103 4.50 -1.19 -11.86
C ALA A 103 6.02 -1.00 -11.95
N ARG A 104 6.65 -1.50 -13.03
CA ARG A 104 8.09 -1.38 -13.25
C ARG A 104 8.55 0.07 -13.37
N HIS A 105 7.79 0.92 -14.05
CA HIS A 105 8.10 2.35 -14.15
C HIS A 105 8.04 3.04 -12.79
N MET A 106 6.99 2.76 -12.00
CA MET A 106 6.82 3.32 -10.66
C MET A 106 7.91 2.84 -9.69
N GLU A 107 8.27 1.55 -9.75
CA GLU A 107 9.36 1.02 -8.93
C GLU A 107 10.72 1.62 -9.31
N SER A 108 11.02 1.75 -10.60
CA SER A 108 12.24 2.41 -11.07
C SER A 108 12.30 3.88 -10.65
N PHE A 109 11.18 4.60 -10.77
CA PHE A 109 11.06 5.97 -10.30
C PHE A 109 11.25 6.08 -8.79
N PHE A 110 10.63 5.20 -8.01
CA PHE A 110 10.79 5.22 -6.56
C PHE A 110 12.22 4.91 -6.16
N LEU A 111 12.90 3.97 -6.83
CA LEU A 111 14.33 3.73 -6.61
C LEU A 111 15.18 4.99 -6.87
N LYS A 112 14.82 5.83 -7.86
CA LYS A 112 15.49 7.14 -8.08
C LYS A 112 15.22 8.11 -6.93
N ILE A 113 13.97 8.17 -6.43
CA ILE A 113 13.66 8.92 -5.20
C ILE A 113 14.56 8.46 -4.05
N LEU A 114 14.80 7.15 -3.94
CA LEU A 114 15.53 6.51 -2.85
C LEU A 114 17.06 6.51 -2.96
N SER A 115 17.65 6.81 -4.11
CA SER A 115 19.10 6.60 -4.32
C SER A 115 19.79 7.68 -5.13
N GLY A 116 19.05 8.63 -5.68
CA GLY A 116 19.55 9.48 -6.75
C GLY A 116 19.30 10.97 -6.57
N PRO A 117 19.78 11.76 -7.56
CA PRO A 117 19.37 13.15 -7.72
C PRO A 117 17.87 13.23 -7.99
N VAL A 118 17.34 14.43 -7.83
CA VAL A 118 15.95 14.78 -8.12
C VAL A 118 15.51 14.14 -9.45
N PRO A 119 14.44 13.31 -9.47
CA PRO A 119 14.05 12.60 -10.69
C PRO A 119 13.48 13.57 -11.74
N ASP A 120 14.06 13.57 -12.94
CA ASP A 120 13.59 14.42 -14.04
C ASP A 120 12.16 14.06 -14.51
N LYS A 121 11.84 12.76 -14.53
CA LYS A 121 10.53 12.22 -14.92
C LYS A 121 10.34 10.79 -14.41
N ILE A 122 9.08 10.33 -14.32
CA ILE A 122 8.73 8.95 -13.94
C ILE A 122 9.04 8.01 -15.10
N SER A 123 8.51 8.31 -16.28
CA SER A 123 8.81 7.65 -17.56
C SER A 123 8.62 8.65 -18.71
N ASN A 124 8.94 8.26 -19.95
CA ASN A 124 8.66 9.11 -21.12
C ASN A 124 7.15 9.35 -21.32
N GLU A 125 6.34 8.34 -20.98
CA GLU A 125 4.88 8.36 -21.12
C GLU A 125 4.20 9.15 -19.99
N LEU A 126 4.89 9.31 -18.86
CA LEU A 126 4.45 10.03 -17.67
C LEU A 126 5.24 11.34 -17.51
N ASN A 127 5.08 12.24 -18.48
CA ASN A 127 5.86 13.48 -18.56
C ASN A 127 4.97 14.72 -18.69
N THR A 128 4.36 15.13 -17.57
CA THR A 128 3.63 16.41 -17.46
C THR A 128 4.25 17.27 -16.37
N LEU A 129 4.14 18.60 -16.50
CA LEU A 129 4.68 19.53 -15.49
C LEU A 129 4.04 19.34 -14.11
N LYS A 130 2.73 19.07 -14.06
CA LYS A 130 2.03 18.81 -12.79
C LYS A 130 2.53 17.53 -12.12
N LEU A 131 2.66 16.46 -12.90
CA LEU A 131 3.18 15.19 -12.40
C LEU A 131 4.62 15.31 -11.93
N HIS A 132 5.46 16.04 -12.67
CA HIS A 132 6.83 16.35 -12.26
C HIS A 132 6.84 17.10 -10.93
N ARG A 133 6.00 18.14 -10.75
CA ARG A 133 5.88 18.85 -9.47
C ARG A 133 5.43 17.95 -8.32
N ALA A 134 4.47 17.06 -8.54
CA ALA A 134 4.04 16.09 -7.54
C ALA A 134 5.16 15.10 -7.19
N ALA A 135 5.94 14.66 -8.18
CA ALA A 135 7.12 13.82 -7.99
C ALA A 135 8.21 14.53 -7.16
N LEU A 136 8.48 15.81 -7.44
CA LEU A 136 9.37 16.65 -6.63
C LEU A 136 8.88 16.75 -5.18
N ASN A 137 7.57 16.98 -4.99
CA ASN A 137 7.00 17.07 -3.66
C ASN A 137 7.19 15.76 -2.88
N LEU A 138 6.91 14.61 -3.50
CA LEU A 138 7.17 13.31 -2.89
C LEU A 138 8.66 13.11 -2.56
N PHE A 139 9.54 13.45 -3.49
CA PHE A 139 11.00 13.39 -3.30
C PHE A 139 11.44 14.19 -2.05
N TYR A 140 11.07 15.47 -1.96
CA TYR A 140 11.47 16.31 -0.84
C TYR A 140 10.84 15.89 0.48
N ASN A 141 9.55 15.49 0.49
CA ASN A 141 8.93 14.99 1.73
C ASN A 141 9.65 13.73 2.22
N PHE A 142 9.92 12.79 1.32
CA PHE A 142 10.63 11.56 1.67
C PHE A 142 12.05 11.83 2.20
N HIS A 143 12.81 12.71 1.52
CA HIS A 143 14.17 13.07 1.93
C HIS A 143 14.21 13.80 3.28
N ASN A 144 13.14 14.51 3.61
CA ASN A 144 13.02 15.19 4.90
C ASN A 144 12.79 14.25 6.08
N THR A 145 12.41 12.98 5.87
CA THR A 145 12.14 12.01 6.95
C THR A 145 13.38 11.52 7.72
N LYS A 146 14.58 11.96 7.31
CA LYS A 146 15.90 11.42 7.73
C LYS A 146 16.17 9.97 7.33
N PHE A 147 15.35 9.41 6.44
CA PHE A 147 15.53 8.06 5.90
C PHE A 147 16.94 7.82 5.34
N PHE A 148 17.50 8.78 4.59
CA PHE A 148 18.82 8.67 3.98
C PHE A 148 19.97 8.70 4.97
N SER A 149 19.90 9.59 5.95
CA SER A 149 20.88 9.64 7.04
C SER A 149 20.93 8.29 7.73
N TYR A 150 19.75 7.72 8.03
CA TYR A 150 19.62 6.40 8.61
C TYR A 150 20.17 5.28 7.71
N LEU A 151 19.85 5.27 6.40
CA LEU A 151 20.38 4.32 5.42
C LEU A 151 21.92 4.36 5.34
N HIS A 152 22.51 5.55 5.32
CA HIS A 152 23.95 5.74 5.16
C HIS A 152 24.74 5.39 6.43
N GLU A 153 24.22 5.77 7.61
CA GLU A 153 24.85 5.49 8.91
C GLU A 153 24.83 3.99 9.25
N GLU A 154 23.78 3.25 8.91
CA GLU A 154 23.60 1.88 9.40
C GLU A 154 24.09 0.80 8.42
N ILE A 155 24.04 1.02 7.11
CA ILE A 155 24.15 -0.10 6.16
C ILE A 155 25.48 -0.13 5.42
N GLY A 156 25.92 0.93 4.75
CA GLY A 156 27.05 0.81 3.83
C GLY A 156 26.78 -0.20 2.70
N GLN A 157 27.25 0.07 1.48
CA GLN A 157 26.88 -0.77 0.31
C GLN A 157 27.33 -2.24 0.42
N GLU A 158 28.27 -2.56 1.31
CA GLU A 158 28.80 -3.92 1.50
C GLU A 158 27.85 -4.86 2.25
N LYS A 159 27.03 -4.36 3.19
CA LYS A 159 26.13 -5.22 3.97
C LYS A 159 24.97 -5.81 3.16
N MET A 160 24.61 -5.17 2.04
CA MET A 160 23.56 -5.65 1.12
C MET A 160 23.96 -6.90 0.31
N LYS A 161 25.25 -7.24 0.26
CA LYS A 161 25.75 -8.46 -0.43
C LYS A 161 25.83 -9.68 0.49
N ASN A 162 25.30 -9.58 1.71
CA ASN A 162 25.37 -10.66 2.69
C ASN A 162 24.38 -11.81 2.30
N PRO A 163 24.82 -13.08 2.28
CA PRO A 163 23.94 -14.21 1.96
C PRO A 163 22.69 -14.33 2.85
N ILE A 164 22.78 -13.91 4.11
CA ILE A 164 21.65 -13.89 5.05
C ILE A 164 20.59 -12.88 4.61
N VAL A 165 21.02 -11.73 4.08
CA VAL A 165 20.12 -10.71 3.54
C VAL A 165 19.39 -11.23 2.31
N GLU A 166 20.09 -11.97 1.45
CA GLU A 166 19.50 -12.63 0.28
C GLU A 166 18.47 -13.69 0.70
N GLU A 167 18.82 -14.58 1.63
CA GLU A 167 17.91 -15.61 2.16
C GLU A 167 16.65 -14.99 2.79
N TYR A 168 16.81 -13.92 3.57
CA TYR A 168 15.69 -13.20 4.16
C TYR A 168 14.78 -12.59 3.07
N THR A 169 15.37 -11.93 2.08
CA THR A 169 14.62 -11.26 1.00
C THR A 169 13.80 -12.25 0.18
N LEU A 170 14.33 -13.46 -0.06
CA LEU A 170 13.65 -14.52 -0.79
C LEU A 170 12.55 -15.21 0.03
N SER A 171 12.70 -15.28 1.36
CA SER A 171 11.84 -16.10 2.23
C SER A 171 10.78 -15.31 2.99
N LYS A 172 10.88 -13.98 3.02
CA LYS A 172 9.95 -13.14 3.78
C LYS A 172 8.54 -13.15 3.18
N ASN A 173 7.55 -13.02 4.05
CA ASN A 173 6.17 -12.75 3.66
C ASN A 173 6.05 -11.32 3.09
N PRO A 174 5.23 -11.09 2.06
CA PRO A 174 4.98 -9.76 1.50
C PRO A 174 4.47 -8.72 2.51
N VAL A 175 3.79 -9.16 3.58
CA VAL A 175 3.30 -8.27 4.64
C VAL A 175 4.45 -7.89 5.58
N ALA A 176 4.88 -6.64 5.49
CA ALA A 176 5.93 -6.07 6.34
C ALA A 176 5.58 -6.13 7.83
N LEU A 177 6.61 -6.37 8.65
CA LEU A 177 6.60 -6.54 10.11
C LEU A 177 5.67 -7.64 10.63
N SER A 178 5.29 -8.59 9.77
CA SER A 178 4.44 -9.71 10.13
C SER A 178 5.10 -10.59 11.21
N LYS A 179 4.28 -11.29 12.00
CA LYS A 179 4.78 -12.24 13.01
C LYS A 179 5.66 -13.34 12.37
N SER A 180 5.35 -13.73 11.13
CA SER A 180 6.17 -14.65 10.35
C SER A 180 7.54 -14.08 10.04
N ASN A 181 7.62 -12.82 9.60
CA ASN A 181 8.89 -12.21 9.24
C ASN A 181 9.76 -11.94 10.48
N ARG A 182 9.17 -11.50 11.59
CA ARG A 182 9.88 -11.40 12.89
C ARG A 182 10.51 -12.72 13.31
N ARG A 183 9.73 -13.80 13.24
CA ARG A 183 10.22 -15.16 13.52
C ARG A 183 11.31 -15.59 12.54
N LEU A 184 11.21 -15.20 11.27
CA LEU A 184 12.23 -15.48 10.26
C LEU A 184 13.55 -14.76 10.60
N ILE A 185 13.49 -13.46 10.93
CA ILE A 185 14.67 -12.68 11.36
C ILE A 185 15.33 -13.32 12.58
N ASP A 186 14.54 -13.66 13.60
CA ASP A 186 15.04 -14.32 14.81
C ASP A 186 15.64 -15.71 14.56
N LYS A 187 15.14 -16.41 13.53
CA LYS A 187 15.66 -17.72 13.11
C LYS A 187 16.98 -17.58 12.34
N LEU A 188 17.04 -16.64 11.41
CA LEU A 188 18.20 -16.44 10.54
C LEU A 188 19.39 -15.89 11.30
N VAL A 189 19.16 -15.06 12.34
CA VAL A 189 20.26 -14.37 13.00
C VAL A 189 20.06 -14.21 14.50
N LYS A 190 21.16 -14.31 15.24
CA LYS A 190 21.22 -14.04 16.69
C LYS A 190 21.99 -12.78 17.04
N ASP A 191 22.91 -12.36 16.18
CA ASP A 191 23.68 -11.13 16.35
C ASP A 191 22.77 -9.89 16.22
N LYS A 192 22.97 -8.93 17.13
CA LYS A 192 22.14 -7.72 17.20
C LYS A 192 22.28 -6.85 15.96
N ASN A 193 23.51 -6.64 15.48
CA ASN A 193 23.75 -5.73 14.34
C ASN A 193 23.15 -6.28 13.05
N MET A 194 23.20 -7.60 12.85
CA MET A 194 22.59 -8.24 11.69
C MET A 194 21.06 -8.34 11.81
N LYS A 195 20.52 -8.52 13.01
CA LYS A 195 19.06 -8.37 13.24
C LYS A 195 18.59 -6.97 12.89
N ASP A 196 19.30 -5.94 13.36
CA ASP A 196 19.00 -4.54 13.05
C ASP A 196 19.01 -4.29 11.53
N LEU A 197 19.96 -4.90 10.80
CA LEU A 197 20.01 -4.86 9.34
C LEU A 197 18.79 -5.52 8.68
N LEU A 198 18.39 -6.72 9.10
CA LEU A 198 17.22 -7.39 8.49
C LEU A 198 15.92 -6.66 8.79
N TYR A 199 15.76 -6.14 10.00
CA TYR A 199 14.63 -5.29 10.35
C TYR A 199 14.60 -4.02 9.51
N PHE A 200 15.76 -3.36 9.33
CA PHE A 200 15.86 -2.23 8.42
C PHE A 200 15.32 -2.59 7.02
N ILE A 201 15.79 -3.70 6.44
CA ILE A 201 15.41 -4.11 5.08
C ILE A 201 13.90 -4.36 5.01
N GLU A 202 13.33 -4.97 6.04
CA GLU A 202 11.89 -5.17 6.15
C GLU A 202 11.11 -3.85 6.15
N ILE A 203 11.59 -2.88 6.92
CA ILE A 203 10.97 -1.57 7.07
C ILE A 203 11.10 -0.78 5.77
N PHE A 204 12.27 -0.80 5.14
CA PHE A 204 12.55 -0.15 3.87
C PHE A 204 11.62 -0.65 2.77
N ASP A 205 11.54 -1.97 2.60
CA ASP A 205 10.66 -2.57 1.61
C ASP A 205 9.19 -2.31 1.95
N GLY A 206 8.83 -2.34 3.24
CA GLY A 206 7.51 -1.95 3.71
C GLY A 206 7.12 -0.53 3.31
N ILE A 207 8.02 0.44 3.49
CA ILE A 207 7.77 1.85 3.12
C ILE A 207 7.62 2.00 1.61
N LYS A 208 8.53 1.40 0.83
CA LYS A 208 8.43 1.39 -0.65
C LYS A 208 7.07 0.86 -1.08
N SER A 209 6.69 -0.31 -0.55
CA SER A 209 5.43 -0.95 -0.87
C SER A 209 4.22 -0.14 -0.42
N PHE A 210 4.26 0.52 0.74
CA PHE A 210 3.15 1.37 1.21
C PHE A 210 2.97 2.62 0.37
N VAL A 211 4.04 3.32 0.01
CA VAL A 211 3.95 4.52 -0.82
C VAL A 211 3.41 4.18 -2.21
N LEU A 212 3.93 3.12 -2.83
CA LEU A 212 3.46 2.65 -4.14
C LEU A 212 2.01 2.16 -4.09
N GLN A 213 1.64 1.45 -3.02
CA GLN A 213 0.27 0.98 -2.82
C GLN A 213 -0.70 2.17 -2.64
N LEU A 214 -0.33 3.21 -1.88
CA LEU A 214 -1.17 4.38 -1.73
C LEU A 214 -1.38 5.13 -3.05
N ILE A 215 -0.33 5.28 -3.85
CA ILE A 215 -0.41 5.86 -5.20
C ILE A 215 -1.40 5.07 -6.07
N PHE A 216 -1.27 3.74 -6.06
CA PHE A 216 -2.16 2.83 -6.78
C PHE A 216 -3.62 2.95 -6.31
N GLU A 217 -3.87 2.90 -5.00
CA GLU A 217 -5.23 3.00 -4.46
C GLU A 217 -5.87 4.37 -4.71
N THR A 218 -5.06 5.42 -4.73
CA THR A 218 -5.51 6.77 -5.13
C THR A 218 -5.88 6.80 -6.60
N HIS A 219 -5.04 6.21 -7.46
CA HIS A 219 -5.25 6.18 -8.91
C HIS A 219 -6.59 5.53 -9.28
N PHE A 220 -6.98 4.47 -8.57
CA PHE A 220 -8.19 3.69 -8.83
C PHE A 220 -9.36 3.96 -7.88
N ASP A 221 -9.34 5.06 -7.09
CA ASP A 221 -10.39 5.44 -6.12
C ASP A 221 -10.73 4.34 -5.09
N LEU A 222 -9.73 3.57 -4.69
CA LEU A 222 -9.89 2.46 -3.76
C LEU A 222 -9.83 2.91 -2.29
N LEU A 223 -9.37 4.13 -2.02
CA LEU A 223 -9.24 4.67 -0.66
C LEU A 223 -10.56 4.66 0.10
N LEU A 224 -10.50 4.28 1.37
CA LEU A 224 -11.62 4.42 2.29
C LEU A 224 -11.58 5.81 2.95
N SER A 225 -12.41 6.72 2.47
CA SER A 225 -12.53 8.07 3.03
C SER A 225 -13.66 8.13 4.06
N ILE A 226 -13.36 8.62 5.26
CA ILE A 226 -14.31 8.70 6.38
C ILE A 226 -14.20 10.08 7.04
N GLU A 227 -15.32 10.77 7.19
CA GLU A 227 -15.38 11.95 8.06
C GLU A 227 -15.31 11.52 9.52
N LYS A 228 -14.48 12.17 10.34
CA LYS A 228 -14.35 11.77 11.76
C LYS A 228 -15.68 11.83 12.52
N LYS A 229 -16.57 12.77 12.17
CA LYS A 229 -17.91 12.88 12.76
C LYS A 229 -18.80 11.66 12.51
N ASP A 230 -18.53 10.86 11.47
CA ASP A 230 -19.29 9.66 11.11
C ASP A 230 -18.81 8.42 11.88
N VAL A 231 -17.72 8.54 12.65
CA VAL A 231 -17.19 7.46 13.47
C VAL A 231 -17.95 7.37 14.80
N PHE A 232 -18.81 6.37 14.91
CA PHE A 232 -19.60 6.12 16.13
C PHE A 232 -18.74 5.85 17.37
N LYS A 233 -17.64 5.10 17.21
CA LYS A 233 -16.69 4.86 18.31
C LYS A 233 -15.28 4.78 17.79
N TYR A 234 -14.41 5.67 18.27
CA TYR A 234 -12.99 5.67 17.96
C TYR A 234 -12.20 5.34 19.23
N ASN A 235 -11.25 4.41 19.14
CA ASN A 235 -10.26 4.19 20.19
C ASN A 235 -8.89 4.19 19.54
N GLU A 236 -7.96 4.93 20.12
CA GLU A 236 -6.58 4.99 19.68
C GLU A 236 -5.67 4.62 20.84
N LYS A 237 -4.61 3.88 20.55
CA LYS A 237 -3.55 3.58 21.50
C LYS A 237 -2.22 3.81 20.82
N GLU A 238 -1.37 4.60 21.45
CA GLU A 238 0.02 4.72 21.06
C GLU A 238 0.84 3.61 21.72
N CYS A 239 1.52 2.81 20.90
CA CYS A 239 2.46 1.78 21.34
C CYS A 239 3.80 2.06 20.65
N SER A 240 4.80 2.50 21.42
CA SER A 240 6.14 2.78 20.90
C SER A 240 6.10 3.73 19.68
N ASN A 241 5.47 4.90 19.81
CA ASN A 241 5.27 5.89 18.73
C ASN A 241 4.47 5.41 17.50
N ILE A 242 3.87 4.21 17.54
CA ILE A 242 2.92 3.73 16.53
C ILE A 242 1.51 3.96 17.08
N ARG A 243 0.72 4.76 16.37
CA ARG A 243 -0.69 5.01 16.69
C ARG A 243 -1.53 3.89 16.10
N MET A 244 -2.03 2.99 16.94
CA MET A 244 -2.99 1.96 16.54
C MET A 244 -4.40 2.46 16.77
N PHE A 245 -5.30 2.24 15.82
CA PHE A 245 -6.69 2.67 15.95
C PHE A 245 -7.69 1.53 15.77
N LYS A 246 -8.86 1.74 16.37
CA LYS A 246 -10.06 0.93 16.19
C LYS A 246 -11.27 1.85 16.03
N ALA A 247 -11.81 1.91 14.83
CA ALA A 247 -13.00 2.69 14.49
C ALA A 247 -14.21 1.77 14.31
N LYS A 248 -15.36 2.15 14.88
CA LYS A 248 -16.67 1.57 14.59
C LYS A 248 -17.48 2.58 13.80
N ILE A 249 -18.00 2.15 12.65
CA ILE A 249 -18.65 3.02 11.69
C ILE A 249 -19.94 2.33 11.22
N PRO A 250 -21.11 2.97 11.35
CA PRO A 250 -22.37 2.42 10.90
C PRO A 250 -22.50 2.52 9.37
N ASN A 251 -23.11 1.50 8.76
CA ASN A 251 -23.57 1.47 7.37
C ASN A 251 -22.53 1.83 6.30
N ILE A 252 -21.25 1.60 6.57
CA ILE A 252 -20.17 1.82 5.60
C ILE A 252 -19.77 0.52 4.90
N ASP A 253 -19.64 0.59 3.57
CA ASP A 253 -19.12 -0.50 2.76
C ASP A 253 -17.60 -0.41 2.61
N VAL A 254 -16.90 -1.32 3.29
CA VAL A 254 -15.42 -1.34 3.37
C VAL A 254 -14.78 -2.48 2.60
N PHE A 255 -15.56 -3.49 2.20
CA PHE A 255 -15.03 -4.64 1.47
C PHE A 255 -14.72 -4.28 0.02
N ASN A 256 -15.41 -3.27 -0.52
CA ASN A 256 -15.14 -2.69 -1.82
C ASN A 256 -14.08 -1.58 -1.79
N ARG A 257 -13.23 -1.51 -0.76
CA ARG A 257 -12.15 -0.51 -0.61
C ARG A 257 -10.81 -1.19 -0.38
N GLY A 258 -9.73 -0.49 -0.73
CA GLY A 258 -8.34 -0.91 -0.54
C GLY A 258 -7.90 -0.90 0.93
N ASN A 259 -6.60 -0.87 1.13
CA ASN A 259 -5.95 -0.99 2.44
C ASN A 259 -5.72 0.36 3.12
N PHE A 260 -5.81 1.48 2.41
CA PHE A 260 -5.67 2.81 3.01
C PHE A 260 -7.00 3.43 3.42
N LEU A 261 -6.96 4.11 4.57
CA LEU A 261 -8.05 4.87 5.16
C LEU A 261 -7.63 6.31 5.35
N PHE A 262 -8.51 7.25 5.01
CA PHE A 262 -8.32 8.67 5.22
C PHE A 262 -9.40 9.16 6.18
N PHE A 263 -8.98 9.74 7.30
CA PHE A 263 -9.87 10.50 8.17
C PHE A 263 -9.85 11.96 7.77
N TYR A 264 -11.03 12.49 7.50
CA TYR A 264 -11.25 13.88 7.15
C TYR A 264 -11.88 14.65 8.31
N ASP A 265 -11.49 15.92 8.41
CA ASP A 265 -12.20 16.98 9.13
C ASP A 265 -12.61 18.04 8.09
N GLY A 266 -13.82 17.87 7.55
CA GLY A 266 -14.28 18.64 6.39
C GLY A 266 -13.43 18.36 5.16
N GLU A 267 -12.85 19.39 4.54
CA GLU A 267 -12.02 19.22 3.34
C GLU A 267 -10.56 18.84 3.64
N THR A 268 -10.16 18.77 4.92
CA THR A 268 -8.77 18.55 5.32
C THR A 268 -8.53 17.10 5.68
N ILE A 269 -7.48 16.50 5.11
CA ILE A 269 -6.98 15.20 5.56
C ILE A 269 -6.36 15.38 6.94
N GLU A 270 -6.95 14.76 7.94
CA GLU A 270 -6.48 14.83 9.32
C GLU A 270 -5.50 13.69 9.62
N ASP A 271 -5.87 12.46 9.27
CA ASP A 271 -5.04 11.27 9.47
C ASP A 271 -5.12 10.34 8.25
N ILE A 272 -4.00 9.71 7.91
CA ILE A 272 -3.92 8.62 6.94
C ILE A 272 -3.58 7.34 7.71
N GLY A 273 -4.36 6.28 7.49
CA GLY A 273 -4.18 4.99 8.16
C GLY A 273 -4.04 3.83 7.17
N LEU A 274 -3.33 2.79 7.62
CA LEU A 274 -3.28 1.48 6.97
C LEU A 274 -4.19 0.52 7.73
N ILE A 275 -5.15 -0.06 7.03
CA ILE A 275 -6.09 -1.05 7.54
C ILE A 275 -5.42 -2.43 7.51
N TYR A 276 -5.36 -3.10 8.64
CA TYR A 276 -4.98 -4.52 8.70
C TYR A 276 -6.17 -5.44 9.01
N LYS A 277 -7.33 -4.88 9.40
CA LYS A 277 -8.53 -5.67 9.72
C LYS A 277 -9.82 -4.91 9.44
N LYS A 278 -10.76 -5.60 8.81
CA LYS A 278 -12.15 -5.18 8.59
C LYS A 278 -13.08 -6.24 9.14
N ILE A 279 -14.04 -5.87 9.98
CA ILE A 279 -15.05 -6.79 10.53
C ILE A 279 -16.42 -6.16 10.32
N VAL A 280 -17.35 -6.92 9.78
CA VAL A 280 -18.75 -6.48 9.68
C VAL A 280 -19.59 -7.28 10.66
N ARG A 281 -20.44 -6.57 11.41
CA ARG A 281 -21.42 -7.16 12.31
C ARG A 281 -22.79 -6.60 11.99
N ASN A 282 -23.75 -7.50 11.85
CA ASN A 282 -25.17 -7.13 11.84
C ASN A 282 -25.64 -7.16 13.29
N MET A 283 -26.19 -6.05 13.77
CA MET A 283 -26.90 -6.04 15.04
C MET A 283 -28.32 -6.53 14.73
N GLU A 284 -28.72 -7.65 15.31
CA GLU A 284 -29.99 -8.35 15.00
C GLU A 284 -31.23 -7.45 15.20
N ASP A 285 -31.15 -6.45 16.08
CA ASP A 285 -32.28 -5.61 16.46
C ASP A 285 -32.43 -4.28 15.69
N GLU A 286 -31.43 -3.79 14.94
CA GLU A 286 -31.44 -2.38 14.48
C GLU A 286 -31.40 -2.15 12.96
N LYS A 287 -31.34 -3.17 12.08
CA LYS A 287 -31.02 -2.97 10.65
C LYS A 287 -29.73 -2.16 10.40
N ILE A 288 -28.93 -1.87 11.42
CA ILE A 288 -27.68 -1.13 11.33
C ILE A 288 -26.55 -2.14 11.18
N ARG A 289 -25.91 -2.12 10.01
CA ARG A 289 -24.68 -2.84 9.76
C ARG A 289 -23.54 -2.05 10.41
N THR A 290 -22.87 -2.60 11.40
CA THR A 290 -21.69 -1.95 12.00
C THR A 290 -20.43 -2.55 11.42
N THR A 291 -19.59 -1.68 10.87
CA THR A 291 -18.26 -2.03 10.42
C THR A 291 -17.23 -1.62 11.48
N ILE A 292 -16.33 -2.52 11.83
CA ILE A 292 -15.20 -2.29 12.71
C ILE A 292 -13.93 -2.35 11.86
N ILE A 293 -13.14 -1.29 11.91
CA ILE A 293 -11.86 -1.17 11.21
C ILE A 293 -10.77 -1.07 12.26
N GLU A 294 -9.73 -1.88 12.11
CA GLU A 294 -8.52 -1.78 12.91
C GLU A 294 -7.32 -1.55 11.99
N GLY A 295 -6.43 -0.66 12.42
CA GLY A 295 -5.33 -0.21 11.60
C GLY A 295 -4.27 0.56 12.37
N ILE A 296 -3.29 1.07 11.62
CA ILE A 296 -2.21 1.92 12.11
C ILE A 296 -2.38 3.30 11.46
N ILE A 297 -2.26 4.37 12.24
CA ILE A 297 -2.23 5.74 11.75
C ILE A 297 -0.78 6.14 11.47
N TYR A 298 -0.54 6.67 10.26
CA TYR A 298 0.73 7.25 9.89
C TYR A 298 0.94 8.59 10.61
N PRO A 299 2.16 8.92 11.06
CA PRO A 299 2.43 10.20 11.70
C PRO A 299 2.02 11.38 10.84
N THR A 300 1.39 12.39 11.46
CA THR A 300 0.98 13.62 10.78
C THR A 300 2.17 14.49 10.37
N ASN A 301 3.31 14.32 11.04
CA ASN A 301 4.61 14.85 10.67
C ASN A 301 5.66 13.73 10.70
N ASP A 302 6.24 13.41 9.55
CA ASP A 302 7.20 12.31 9.39
C ASP A 302 8.67 12.77 9.23
N GLN A 303 8.96 14.07 9.42
CA GLN A 303 10.29 14.66 9.27
C GLN A 303 11.39 13.95 10.08
N TYR A 304 11.06 13.34 11.21
CA TYR A 304 12.03 12.62 12.05
C TYR A 304 11.69 11.15 12.23
N LEU A 305 10.91 10.58 11.30
CA LEU A 305 10.47 9.20 11.37
C LEU A 305 11.65 8.22 11.55
N PHE A 306 12.79 8.51 10.92
CA PHE A 306 14.00 7.67 10.99
C PHE A 306 15.12 8.24 11.87
N ALA A 307 14.88 9.30 12.64
CA ALA A 307 15.90 9.89 13.51
C ALA A 307 15.96 9.16 14.86
N ASN A 308 16.87 8.18 15.01
CA ASN A 308 17.25 7.40 16.22
C ASN A 308 16.13 6.68 17.03
N LYS A 309 14.91 7.20 17.11
CA LYS A 309 13.77 6.63 17.87
C LYS A 309 13.20 5.35 17.25
N PHE A 310 13.35 5.16 15.94
CA PHE A 310 12.83 3.96 15.27
C PHE A 310 13.59 2.69 15.70
N LYS A 311 14.90 2.83 16.03
CA LYS A 311 15.76 1.74 16.52
C LYS A 311 15.32 1.21 17.89
N GLU A 312 14.88 2.10 18.77
CA GLU A 312 14.35 1.72 20.11
C GLU A 312 12.98 1.03 20.05
N MET A 313 12.20 1.25 18.98
CA MET A 313 10.86 0.66 18.82
C MET A 313 10.88 -0.81 18.41
N ILE A 314 11.82 -1.20 17.56
CA ILE A 314 11.92 -2.57 17.03
C ILE A 314 12.52 -3.52 18.07
N LEU A 315 13.45 -3.01 18.88
CA LEU A 315 14.25 -3.82 19.81
C LEU A 315 13.56 -4.12 21.16
N ASN A 316 12.44 -3.45 21.46
CA ASN A 316 11.71 -3.57 22.73
C ASN A 316 10.41 -4.41 22.63
N ASN A 317 10.20 -5.17 21.56
CA ASN A 317 9.09 -6.10 21.36
C ASN A 317 9.55 -7.45 20.80
#